data_AF-A0A6J1VLY9-F1
#
_entry.id   AF-A0A6J1VLY9-F1
#
_cell.length_a   1.000
_cell.length_b   1.000
_cell.length_c   1.000
_cell.angle_alpha   90.00
_cell.angle_beta   90.00
_cell.angle_gamma   90.00
#
_symmetry.space_group_name_H-M   'P 1'
#
loop_
_entity.id
_entity.type
_entity.pdbx_description
1 polymer ?
#
loop_
_entity_poly.entity_id
_entity_poly.type
_entity_poly.pdbx_seq_one_letter_code
_entity_poly.pdbx_strand_id
1 'polypeptide(L)'
;MAAAVAAAAERAGSGDAGLRRRRRLQLHLQLLLWLPLLAWEAGAEQMEEYLKREHSLTMPYQGVGSGSSSLWELMGNAMVMTQFVRLTPDIQSKQGAVWNRVPCYLRDWEMQVHFKIHGQGKKNLNGDGFAIWYAKDRMQPGPVFGSKDTFIGLGVFVDTYPNEEKQQERVFPYVSAMVTNGSLVYDHERDGRPTELGGCTAIVRNLEHDTFLVIRYVKRRLTVLLDIDGKHEWRDCVDIPGVHLPRGYFFGISSATGDLSDNHDIISLKTYQLTVDRSMEEEKRDKEVFLPVVDNMKLPGMVTPMEPMSGLALFLIVFFSLVAIVFAIVVGVIVYNKWQERSRKHFY
;
A
#
# COMPACT_ATOMS: atom_id res chain seq x y z
N MET A 1 -64.83 -20.79 74.52
CA MET A 1 -65.13 -19.77 75.54
C MET A 1 -65.31 -18.45 74.80
N ALA A 2 -66.54 -17.92 74.81
CA ALA A 2 -67.00 -16.55 74.50
C ALA A 2 -66.46 -15.85 73.23
N ALA A 3 -67.30 -15.60 72.21
CA ALA A 3 -68.19 -14.42 72.03
C ALA A 3 -67.47 -13.34 71.16
N ALA A 4 -67.89 -13.08 69.92
CA ALA A 4 -69.05 -12.31 69.44
C ALA A 4 -68.82 -10.78 69.41
N VAL A 5 -69.62 -10.10 68.56
CA VAL A 5 -69.85 -8.63 68.44
C VAL A 5 -68.97 -7.92 67.40
N ALA A 6 -69.44 -7.07 66.48
CA ALA A 6 -70.74 -6.71 65.88
C ALA A 6 -70.41 -5.75 64.68
N ALA A 7 -71.20 -5.77 63.58
CA ALA A 7 -72.10 -4.69 63.10
C ALA A 7 -71.41 -3.36 62.69
N ALA A 8 -71.80 -2.59 61.66
CA ALA A 8 -72.83 -2.65 60.63
C ALA A 8 -72.58 -1.48 59.63
N ALA A 9 -73.45 -1.40 58.61
CA ALA A 9 -73.83 -0.23 57.79
C ALA A 9 -73.16 -0.05 56.41
N GLU A 10 -73.81 0.48 55.38
CA GLU A 10 -75.19 0.39 54.84
C GLU A 10 -75.11 0.98 53.41
N ARG A 11 -75.83 0.35 52.47
CA ARG A 11 -76.37 0.80 51.16
C ARG A 11 -75.94 2.15 50.54
N ALA A 12 -75.53 2.09 49.27
CA ALA A 12 -76.07 2.81 48.09
C ALA A 12 -75.15 2.44 46.90
N GLY A 13 -75.57 2.09 45.69
CA GLY A 13 -76.67 2.60 44.88
C GLY A 13 -76.09 3.07 43.55
N SER A 14 -76.35 2.30 42.49
CA SER A 14 -76.45 2.71 41.08
C SER A 14 -75.27 3.42 40.39
N GLY A 15 -74.65 2.67 39.46
CA GLY A 15 -74.48 3.09 38.07
C GLY A 15 -73.44 4.18 37.78
N ASP A 16 -72.31 3.76 37.19
CA ASP A 16 -71.89 4.41 35.94
C ASP A 16 -70.98 3.50 35.11
N ALA A 17 -71.53 3.04 33.99
CA ALA A 17 -70.82 2.31 32.96
C ALA A 17 -70.04 3.32 32.12
N GLY A 18 -68.84 3.72 32.57
CA GLY A 18 -68.20 4.84 31.88
C GLY A 18 -66.72 5.08 32.11
N LEU A 19 -65.92 4.17 32.69
CA LEU A 19 -64.49 4.47 32.89
C LEU A 19 -63.55 3.25 32.90
N ARG A 20 -63.75 2.27 32.00
CA ARG A 20 -62.82 1.15 31.78
C ARG A 20 -62.14 1.16 30.40
N ARG A 21 -61.94 2.34 29.80
CA ARG A 21 -61.26 2.46 28.50
C ARG A 21 -60.22 3.58 28.40
N ARG A 22 -59.56 3.94 29.51
CA ARG A 22 -58.43 4.90 29.54
C ARG A 22 -57.21 4.47 30.37
N ARG A 23 -56.93 3.16 30.44
CA ARG A 23 -55.67 2.63 31.02
C ARG A 23 -54.98 1.57 30.15
N ARG A 24 -55.11 1.67 28.82
CA ARG A 24 -54.37 0.82 27.86
C ARG A 24 -53.79 1.60 26.67
N LEU A 25 -53.38 2.85 26.89
CA LEU A 25 -52.76 3.65 25.82
C LEU A 25 -51.59 4.50 26.32
N GLN A 26 -50.86 4.02 27.33
CA GLN A 26 -49.69 4.72 27.85
C GLN A 26 -48.56 3.77 28.28
N LEU A 27 -48.53 2.56 27.69
CA LEU A 27 -47.43 1.60 27.84
C LEU A 27 -46.85 1.11 26.51
N HIS A 28 -47.29 1.67 25.37
CA HIS A 28 -46.76 1.31 24.05
C HIS A 28 -45.88 2.40 23.41
N LEU A 29 -45.60 3.51 24.11
CA LEU A 29 -44.74 4.59 23.60
C LEU A 29 -43.41 4.75 24.35
N GLN A 30 -43.00 3.75 25.14
CA GLN A 30 -41.68 3.72 25.78
C GLN A 30 -40.86 2.45 25.47
N LEU A 31 -41.40 1.54 24.66
CA LEU A 31 -40.70 0.32 24.22
C LEU A 31 -40.22 0.36 22.76
N LEU A 32 -40.41 1.48 22.06
CA LEU A 32 -39.90 1.71 20.70
C LEU A 32 -38.65 2.60 20.64
N LEU A 33 -38.10 3.01 21.79
CA LEU A 33 -36.88 3.81 21.89
C LEU A 33 -35.65 3.01 22.36
N TRP A 34 -35.78 1.69 22.52
CA TRP A 34 -34.71 0.79 22.96
C TRP A 34 -34.68 -0.50 22.11
N LEU A 35 -34.79 -0.33 20.79
CA LEU A 35 -34.29 -1.31 19.82
C LEU A 35 -33.03 -0.70 19.17
N PRO A 36 -31.99 -1.52 19.01
CA PRO A 36 -30.67 -1.17 19.50
C PRO A 36 -29.88 -0.34 18.48
N LEU A 37 -29.03 0.52 19.02
CA LEU A 37 -27.83 1.08 18.41
C LEU A 37 -26.77 0.00 18.08
N LEU A 38 -27.20 -1.19 17.65
CA LEU A 38 -26.36 -2.36 17.36
C LEU A 38 -26.75 -2.91 15.98
N ALA A 39 -26.28 -2.26 14.93
CA ALA A 39 -25.90 -2.86 13.65
C ALA A 39 -25.29 -1.81 12.72
N TRP A 40 -24.34 -1.04 13.23
CA TRP A 40 -23.25 -0.52 12.41
C TRP A 40 -21.96 -0.67 13.22
N GLU A 41 -21.70 -1.88 13.71
CA GLU A 41 -20.32 -2.32 13.73
C GLU A 41 -20.00 -2.59 12.26
N ALA A 42 -19.29 -1.64 11.64
CA ALA A 42 -18.48 -1.96 10.49
C ALA A 42 -17.70 -3.21 10.92
N GLY A 43 -18.02 -4.35 10.32
CA GLY A 43 -17.37 -5.60 10.62
C GLY A 43 -15.88 -5.39 10.44
N ALA A 44 -15.15 -5.25 11.54
CA ALA A 44 -13.75 -5.59 11.55
C ALA A 44 -13.76 -7.09 11.25
N GLU A 45 -13.64 -7.46 9.97
CA GLU A 45 -13.33 -8.84 9.56
C GLU A 45 -12.20 -9.26 10.48
N GLN A 46 -12.48 -10.20 11.37
CA GLN A 46 -11.51 -10.65 12.38
C GLN A 46 -10.49 -11.51 11.64
N MET A 47 -9.51 -10.84 11.04
CA MET A 47 -8.47 -11.44 10.23
C MET A 47 -7.60 -12.30 11.14
N GLU A 48 -7.73 -13.61 11.03
CA GLU A 48 -6.87 -14.53 11.76
C GLU A 48 -5.49 -14.61 11.10
N GLU A 49 -4.44 -14.42 11.89
CA GLU A 49 -3.06 -14.41 11.45
C GLU A 49 -2.33 -15.68 11.92
N TYR A 50 -1.74 -16.41 10.97
CA TYR A 50 -1.03 -17.67 11.26
C TYR A 50 0.43 -17.59 10.83
N LEU A 51 1.37 -17.59 11.79
CA LEU A 51 2.81 -17.56 11.52
C LEU A 51 3.27 -18.78 10.71
N LYS A 52 3.91 -18.55 9.57
CA LYS A 52 4.53 -19.55 8.70
C LYS A 52 6.03 -19.61 8.92
N ARG A 53 6.47 -20.59 9.70
CA ARG A 53 7.89 -20.75 10.10
C ARG A 53 8.81 -20.99 8.91
N GLU A 54 8.33 -21.73 7.91
CA GLU A 54 9.05 -22.04 6.67
C GLU A 54 9.42 -20.79 5.85
N HIS A 55 8.65 -19.72 6.02
CA HIS A 55 8.86 -18.42 5.37
C HIS A 55 9.29 -17.33 6.36
N SER A 56 9.69 -17.70 7.58
CA SER A 56 10.15 -16.75 8.61
C SER A 56 11.63 -16.95 8.94
N LEU A 57 12.31 -15.85 9.21
CA LEU A 57 13.70 -15.78 9.67
C LEU A 57 13.72 -15.10 11.04
N THR A 58 13.90 -15.88 12.10
CA THR A 58 13.90 -15.39 13.49
C THR A 58 15.05 -15.99 14.27
N MET A 59 15.52 -15.28 15.30
CA MET A 59 16.48 -15.82 16.27
C MET A 59 16.00 -17.19 16.80
N PRO A 60 16.90 -18.18 16.99
CA PRO A 60 18.36 -18.12 16.84
C PRO A 60 18.89 -18.40 15.42
N TYR A 61 18.08 -18.19 14.36
CA TYR A 61 18.44 -18.43 12.95
C TYR A 61 18.93 -19.85 12.68
N GLN A 62 18.25 -20.83 13.29
CA GLN A 62 18.68 -22.22 13.26
C GLN A 62 18.79 -22.74 11.82
N GLY A 63 20.00 -23.20 11.46
CA GLY A 63 20.28 -23.82 10.18
C GLY A 63 20.55 -22.85 9.02
N VAL A 64 20.40 -21.53 9.19
CA VAL A 64 20.64 -20.54 8.12
C VAL A 64 22.07 -20.67 7.61
N GLY A 65 22.23 -20.82 6.30
CA GLY A 65 23.55 -21.04 5.66
C GLY A 65 24.23 -22.39 5.99
N SER A 66 23.62 -23.23 6.81
CA SER A 66 24.21 -24.48 7.31
C SER A 66 23.60 -25.70 6.57
N GLY A 67 24.10 -25.96 5.36
CA GLY A 67 23.83 -27.21 4.63
C GLY A 67 22.56 -27.22 3.76
N SER A 68 22.25 -28.40 3.22
CA SER A 68 21.16 -28.61 2.25
C SER A 68 19.75 -28.47 2.87
N SER A 69 19.60 -28.68 4.17
CA SER A 69 18.31 -28.64 4.89
C SER A 69 17.89 -27.24 5.37
N SER A 70 18.71 -26.21 5.15
CA SER A 70 18.35 -24.85 5.53
C SER A 70 17.14 -24.35 4.75
N LEU A 71 16.20 -23.70 5.44
CA LEU A 71 15.08 -22.99 4.81
C LEU A 71 15.51 -21.67 4.16
N TRP A 72 16.64 -21.10 4.60
CA TRP A 72 17.17 -19.83 4.13
C TRP A 72 18.63 -19.95 3.71
N GLU A 73 18.97 -19.33 2.58
CA GLU A 73 20.28 -19.40 1.97
C GLU A 73 20.92 -18.02 1.92
N LEU A 74 22.17 -17.92 2.37
CA LEU A 74 22.95 -16.70 2.33
C LEU A 74 23.66 -16.58 0.98
N MET A 75 23.79 -15.34 0.50
CA MET A 75 24.50 -14.97 -0.71
C MET A 75 25.44 -13.79 -0.42
N GLY A 76 26.59 -13.76 -1.09
CA GLY A 76 27.53 -12.65 -1.01
C GLY A 76 28.15 -12.49 0.38
N ASN A 77 28.14 -11.26 0.89
CA ASN A 77 28.71 -10.88 2.18
C ASN A 77 27.75 -11.06 3.37
N ALA A 78 26.55 -11.60 3.14
CA ALA A 78 25.59 -11.77 4.21
C ALA A 78 26.10 -12.79 5.25
N MET A 79 25.94 -12.46 6.53
CA MET A 79 26.39 -13.29 7.65
C MET A 79 25.39 -13.31 8.79
N VAL A 80 25.29 -14.46 9.47
CA VAL A 80 24.40 -14.64 10.61
C VAL A 80 25.17 -14.31 11.89
N MET A 81 24.62 -13.39 12.68
CA MET A 81 25.06 -13.08 14.04
C MET A 81 24.06 -13.65 15.05
N THR A 82 24.40 -13.58 16.34
CA THR A 82 23.54 -14.10 17.41
C THR A 82 22.19 -13.39 17.51
N GLN A 83 22.13 -12.11 17.14
CA GLN A 83 20.95 -11.24 17.32
C GLN A 83 20.33 -10.71 16.02
N PHE A 84 21.02 -10.86 14.89
CA PHE A 84 20.58 -10.35 13.60
C PHE A 84 21.29 -11.11 12.46
N VAL A 85 20.73 -11.03 11.26
CA VAL A 85 21.42 -11.37 10.02
C VAL A 85 21.89 -10.07 9.38
N ARG A 86 23.21 -9.90 9.23
CA ARG A 86 23.80 -8.74 8.55
C ARG A 86 23.89 -9.03 7.07
N LEU A 87 23.24 -8.22 6.25
CA LEU A 87 23.30 -8.33 4.79
C LEU A 87 24.59 -7.73 4.26
N THR A 88 24.90 -6.51 4.68
CA THR A 88 26.15 -5.80 4.33
C THR A 88 26.70 -5.10 5.59
N PRO A 89 28.02 -5.10 5.78
CA PRO A 89 28.67 -4.27 6.78
C PRO A 89 28.86 -2.84 6.28
N ASP A 90 29.14 -1.91 7.20
CA ASP A 90 29.59 -0.53 6.91
C ASP A 90 31.00 -0.52 6.30
N ILE A 91 31.11 -1.11 5.10
CA ILE A 91 32.28 -1.22 4.24
C ILE A 91 31.78 -1.05 2.81
N GLN A 92 32.52 -0.28 2.01
CA GLN A 92 32.23 -0.03 0.60
C GLN A 92 32.22 -1.31 -0.24
N SER A 93 31.47 -1.28 -1.35
CA SER A 93 31.44 -2.33 -2.38
C SER A 93 31.13 -3.72 -1.83
N LYS A 94 30.10 -3.84 -0.99
CA LYS A 94 29.60 -5.12 -0.48
C LYS A 94 28.21 -5.38 -1.01
N GLN A 95 27.92 -6.66 -1.22
CA GLN A 95 26.59 -7.12 -1.62
C GLN A 95 26.28 -8.37 -0.83
N GLY A 96 25.09 -8.45 -0.25
CA GLY A 96 24.66 -9.62 0.47
C GLY A 96 23.16 -9.81 0.42
N ALA A 97 22.73 -11.06 0.45
CA ALA A 97 21.31 -11.38 0.48
C ALA A 97 21.05 -12.63 1.32
N VAL A 98 19.81 -12.78 1.75
CA VAL A 98 19.28 -14.02 2.29
C VAL A 98 17.96 -14.34 1.58
N TRP A 99 17.86 -15.54 1.03
CA TRP A 99 16.73 -15.99 0.23
C TRP A 99 16.09 -17.23 0.83
N ASN A 100 14.77 -17.25 0.88
CA ASN A 100 14.02 -18.42 1.29
C ASN A 100 14.09 -19.48 0.17
N ARG A 101 14.32 -20.74 0.54
CA ARG A 101 14.39 -21.86 -0.40
C ARG A 101 13.02 -22.43 -0.73
N VAL A 102 12.02 -22.16 0.11
CA VAL A 102 10.67 -22.70 -0.04
C VAL A 102 9.83 -21.72 -0.86
N PRO A 103 9.23 -22.14 -1.99
CA PRO A 103 8.30 -21.29 -2.72
C PRO A 103 7.04 -21.04 -1.88
N CYS A 104 6.56 -19.80 -1.86
CA CYS A 104 5.39 -19.40 -1.10
C CYS A 104 4.12 -19.54 -1.95
N TYR A 105 3.18 -20.37 -1.49
CA TYR A 105 1.88 -20.60 -2.13
C TYR A 105 0.71 -19.92 -1.40
N LEU A 106 1.01 -19.04 -0.44
CA LEU A 106 0.00 -18.30 0.30
C LEU A 106 -0.74 -17.34 -0.64
N ARG A 107 -2.07 -17.28 -0.51
CA ARG A 107 -2.91 -16.35 -1.29
C ARG A 107 -2.89 -14.96 -0.68
N ASP A 108 -3.08 -14.90 0.63
CA ASP A 108 -3.05 -13.69 1.44
C ASP A 108 -1.98 -13.87 2.51
N TRP A 109 -1.11 -12.90 2.58
CA TRP A 109 0.03 -12.95 3.49
C TRP A 109 0.43 -11.56 3.94
N GLU A 110 1.03 -11.54 5.11
CA GLU A 110 1.69 -10.38 5.67
C GLU A 110 3.11 -10.76 6.03
N MET A 111 4.07 -9.95 5.63
CA MET A 111 5.46 -10.06 6.06
C MET A 111 5.81 -8.88 6.94
N GLN A 112 6.17 -9.16 8.18
CA GLN A 112 6.67 -8.18 9.13
C GLN A 112 8.19 -8.30 9.19
N VAL A 113 8.89 -7.22 8.85
CA VAL A 113 10.35 -7.13 8.84
C VAL A 113 10.80 -6.18 9.94
N HIS A 114 11.55 -6.71 10.90
CA HIS A 114 12.26 -5.94 11.91
C HIS A 114 13.71 -5.80 11.45
N PHE A 115 14.11 -4.56 11.16
CA PHE A 115 15.41 -4.25 10.59
C PHE A 115 16.09 -3.14 11.38
N LYS A 116 17.36 -2.88 11.06
CA LYS A 116 18.11 -1.71 11.53
C LYS A 116 19.12 -1.30 10.46
N ILE A 117 19.10 -0.01 10.10
CA ILE A 117 20.14 0.60 9.24
C ILE A 117 20.97 1.53 10.11
N HIS A 118 22.28 1.30 10.19
CA HIS A 118 23.16 2.12 11.00
C HIS A 118 24.60 2.15 10.48
N GLY A 119 25.31 3.25 10.69
CA GLY A 119 26.68 3.39 10.23
C GLY A 119 27.34 4.68 10.72
N GLN A 120 28.65 4.76 10.51
CA GLN A 120 29.48 5.87 11.01
C GLN A 120 29.47 7.09 10.09
N GLY A 121 28.97 6.95 8.86
CA GLY A 121 28.85 8.02 7.88
C GLY A 121 28.08 9.21 8.45
N LYS A 122 28.72 10.40 8.46
CA LYS A 122 28.09 11.64 8.94
C LYS A 122 27.15 12.20 7.86
N LYS A 123 26.00 12.75 8.30
CA LYS A 123 24.98 13.34 7.41
C LYS A 123 24.49 12.31 6.38
N ASN A 124 24.52 12.66 5.08
CA ASN A 124 24.01 11.89 3.95
C ASN A 124 25.11 11.04 3.27
N LEU A 125 26.26 10.85 3.91
CA LEU A 125 27.35 10.00 3.39
C LEU A 125 27.08 8.55 3.81
N ASN A 126 26.00 7.98 3.30
CA ASN A 126 25.54 6.63 3.58
C ASN A 126 24.90 6.02 2.32
N GLY A 127 24.83 4.70 2.25
CA GLY A 127 24.20 4.03 1.13
C GLY A 127 24.38 2.50 1.13
N ASP A 128 23.68 1.78 0.27
CA ASP A 128 22.61 2.31 -0.61
C ASP A 128 21.23 2.00 -0.03
N GLY A 129 21.10 0.95 0.76
CA GLY A 129 19.86 0.53 1.40
C GLY A 129 19.66 -0.98 1.30
N PHE A 130 18.41 -1.41 1.34
CA PHE A 130 18.07 -2.82 1.11
C PHE A 130 16.75 -2.97 0.34
N ALA A 131 16.56 -4.15 -0.24
CA ALA A 131 15.35 -4.52 -0.97
C ALA A 131 14.76 -5.81 -0.40
N ILE A 132 13.44 -5.83 -0.22
CA ILE A 132 12.65 -7.01 0.14
C ILE A 132 11.96 -7.53 -1.13
N TRP A 133 12.03 -8.82 -1.34
CA TRP A 133 11.62 -9.48 -2.57
C TRP A 133 10.53 -10.50 -2.33
N TYR A 134 9.57 -10.53 -3.26
CA TYR A 134 8.75 -11.69 -3.56
C TYR A 134 8.88 -11.96 -5.06
N ALA A 135 9.84 -12.82 -5.43
CA ALA A 135 10.33 -12.92 -6.81
C ALA A 135 10.44 -14.37 -7.29
N LYS A 136 10.31 -14.56 -8.61
CA LYS A 136 10.40 -15.87 -9.27
C LYS A 136 11.78 -16.51 -9.11
N ASP A 137 12.83 -15.74 -9.35
CA ASP A 137 14.21 -16.20 -9.30
C ASP A 137 14.84 -15.74 -7.99
N ARG A 138 15.57 -16.65 -7.34
CA ARG A 138 16.34 -16.40 -6.13
C ARG A 138 17.84 -16.53 -6.41
N MET A 139 18.68 -16.01 -5.52
CA MET A 139 20.15 -16.18 -5.60
C MET A 139 20.77 -15.63 -6.90
N GLN A 140 20.22 -14.53 -7.43
CA GLN A 140 20.76 -13.84 -8.60
C GLN A 140 21.35 -12.49 -8.15
N PRO A 141 22.69 -12.35 -8.09
CA PRO A 141 23.31 -11.08 -7.73
C PRO A 141 23.09 -10.04 -8.83
N GLY A 142 23.17 -8.76 -8.48
CA GLY A 142 23.05 -7.67 -9.44
C GLY A 142 23.11 -6.29 -8.80
N PRO A 143 22.87 -5.23 -9.58
CA PRO A 143 23.07 -3.85 -9.14
C PRO A 143 21.96 -3.33 -8.23
N VAL A 144 20.81 -4.00 -8.14
CA VAL A 144 19.64 -3.50 -7.42
C VAL A 144 19.68 -4.01 -5.99
N PHE A 145 20.29 -3.22 -5.11
CA PHE A 145 20.50 -3.57 -3.70
C PHE A 145 21.08 -4.99 -3.54
N GLY A 146 22.00 -5.39 -4.42
CA GLY A 146 22.67 -6.70 -4.40
C GLY A 146 21.91 -7.83 -5.10
N SER A 147 20.80 -7.54 -5.78
CA SER A 147 20.01 -8.47 -6.58
C SER A 147 19.90 -8.01 -8.04
N LYS A 148 19.43 -8.91 -8.93
CA LYS A 148 19.26 -8.61 -10.35
C LYS A 148 18.25 -7.48 -10.62
N ASP A 149 18.50 -6.73 -11.68
CA ASP A 149 17.71 -5.58 -12.14
C ASP A 149 16.44 -5.94 -12.93
N THR A 150 16.45 -7.10 -13.56
CA THR A 150 15.37 -7.67 -14.37
C THR A 150 14.68 -8.82 -13.62
N PHE A 151 14.06 -8.47 -12.50
CA PHE A 151 13.32 -9.42 -11.68
C PHE A 151 11.87 -9.61 -12.17
N ILE A 152 11.26 -10.71 -11.74
CA ILE A 152 9.86 -11.03 -12.01
C ILE A 152 9.19 -11.19 -10.64
N GLY A 153 8.36 -10.25 -10.25
CA GLY A 153 7.68 -10.25 -8.96
C GLY A 153 7.52 -8.85 -8.37
N LEU A 154 7.54 -8.80 -7.05
CA LEU A 154 7.48 -7.58 -6.24
C LEU A 154 8.85 -7.31 -5.62
N GLY A 155 9.30 -6.06 -5.72
CA GLY A 155 10.40 -5.48 -4.93
C GLY A 155 9.88 -4.31 -4.10
N VAL A 156 10.23 -4.29 -2.81
CA VAL A 156 10.04 -3.15 -1.91
C VAL A 156 11.41 -2.66 -1.49
N PHE A 157 11.74 -1.43 -1.83
CA PHE A 157 13.06 -0.83 -1.68
C PHE A 157 13.04 0.15 -0.52
N VAL A 158 14.00 0.03 0.38
CA VAL A 158 14.31 1.02 1.41
C VAL A 158 15.61 1.68 1.00
N ASP A 159 15.47 2.79 0.28
CA ASP A 159 16.58 3.51 -0.34
C ASP A 159 17.06 4.63 0.58
N THR A 160 18.34 4.67 0.86
CA THR A 160 18.94 5.62 1.81
C THR A 160 19.79 6.69 1.15
N TYR A 161 20.04 6.57 -0.16
CA TYR A 161 20.93 7.46 -0.89
C TYR A 161 20.25 7.99 -2.16
N PRO A 162 20.15 9.31 -2.34
CA PRO A 162 19.60 9.87 -3.56
C PRO A 162 20.64 9.82 -4.70
N ASN A 163 20.41 8.96 -5.70
CA ASN A 163 21.27 8.87 -6.89
C ASN A 163 21.00 10.01 -7.90
N GLU A 164 19.75 10.47 -8.04
CA GLU A 164 19.41 11.55 -8.98
C GLU A 164 19.78 12.95 -8.41
N GLU A 165 20.71 13.68 -9.04
CA GLU A 165 21.20 15.00 -8.56
C GLU A 165 20.10 16.09 -8.47
N LYS A 166 18.99 15.96 -9.23
CA LYS A 166 17.92 16.96 -9.33
C LYS A 166 16.60 16.49 -8.72
N GLN A 167 16.64 15.92 -7.52
CA GLN A 167 15.44 15.56 -6.78
C GLN A 167 14.82 16.77 -6.07
N GLN A 168 13.97 17.52 -6.76
CA GLN A 168 13.13 18.53 -6.07
C GLN A 168 11.88 17.92 -5.42
N GLU A 169 11.56 16.64 -5.70
CA GLU A 169 10.28 16.02 -5.33
C GLU A 169 10.37 14.95 -4.23
N ARG A 170 11.56 14.38 -3.94
CA ARG A 170 11.73 13.28 -2.98
C ARG A 170 12.69 13.63 -1.87
N VAL A 171 12.38 13.13 -0.68
CA VAL A 171 13.24 13.26 0.51
C VAL A 171 13.65 11.85 0.92
N PHE A 172 14.96 11.64 1.04
CA PHE A 172 15.57 10.36 1.40
C PHE A 172 15.88 10.31 2.90
N PRO A 173 15.86 9.10 3.53
CA PRO A 173 15.56 7.81 2.92
C PRO A 173 14.11 7.65 2.44
N TYR A 174 13.92 6.87 1.37
CA TYR A 174 12.66 6.71 0.67
C TYR A 174 12.30 5.24 0.51
N VAL A 175 11.07 4.87 0.87
CA VAL A 175 10.55 3.52 0.68
C VAL A 175 9.69 3.52 -0.56
N SER A 176 9.95 2.63 -1.52
CA SER A 176 9.18 2.51 -2.76
C SER A 176 8.86 1.05 -3.09
N ALA A 177 7.84 0.84 -3.92
CA ALA A 177 7.46 -0.49 -4.39
C ALA A 177 7.43 -0.56 -5.92
N MET A 178 7.87 -1.69 -6.47
CA MET A 178 7.83 -1.99 -7.89
C MET A 178 7.32 -3.41 -8.12
N VAL A 179 6.43 -3.57 -9.09
CA VAL A 179 6.00 -4.87 -9.60
C VAL A 179 6.37 -4.95 -11.07
N THR A 180 7.03 -6.04 -11.47
CA THR A 180 7.46 -6.24 -12.85
C THR A 180 7.31 -7.71 -13.26
N ASN A 181 7.02 -7.93 -14.53
CA ASN A 181 6.96 -9.25 -15.16
C ASN A 181 8.31 -9.66 -15.80
N GLY A 182 9.36 -8.86 -15.61
CA GLY A 182 10.69 -9.05 -16.22
C GLY A 182 10.96 -8.18 -17.46
N SER A 183 9.96 -7.46 -17.99
CA SER A 183 10.18 -6.55 -19.13
C SER A 183 10.74 -5.20 -18.74
N LEU A 184 10.61 -4.81 -17.46
CA LEU A 184 11.07 -3.54 -16.93
C LEU A 184 12.34 -3.75 -16.11
N VAL A 185 13.29 -2.84 -16.28
CA VAL A 185 14.55 -2.77 -15.53
C VAL A 185 14.38 -1.74 -14.43
N TYR A 186 14.82 -2.07 -13.22
CA TYR A 186 14.94 -1.07 -12.16
C TYR A 186 16.13 -0.14 -12.47
N ASP A 187 15.86 1.15 -12.57
CA ASP A 187 16.86 2.16 -12.90
C ASP A 187 17.51 2.71 -11.62
N HIS A 188 18.66 2.18 -11.25
CA HIS A 188 19.37 2.57 -10.02
C HIS A 188 19.85 4.03 -10.04
N GLU A 189 20.23 4.57 -11.20
CA GLU A 189 20.67 5.96 -11.34
C GLU A 189 19.54 6.98 -11.09
N ARG A 190 18.29 6.52 -11.17
CA ARG A 190 17.08 7.32 -10.91
C ARG A 190 16.22 6.73 -9.80
N ASP A 191 16.82 5.96 -8.89
CA ASP A 191 16.18 5.45 -7.67
C ASP A 191 14.89 4.64 -7.96
N GLY A 192 14.80 4.00 -9.14
CA GLY A 192 13.62 3.25 -9.59
C GLY A 192 12.40 4.11 -9.97
N ARG A 193 12.53 5.45 -10.00
CA ARG A 193 11.43 6.40 -10.26
C ARG A 193 10.57 6.10 -11.50
N PRO A 194 11.11 5.69 -12.65
CA PRO A 194 10.28 5.42 -13.85
C PRO A 194 9.31 4.24 -13.69
N THR A 195 9.61 3.30 -12.79
CA THR A 195 8.88 2.03 -12.64
C THR A 195 8.23 1.88 -11.27
N GLU A 196 8.19 2.95 -10.49
CA GLU A 196 7.61 2.97 -9.16
C GLU A 196 6.08 2.95 -9.21
N LEU A 197 5.49 2.17 -8.30
CA LEU A 197 4.04 2.15 -8.07
C LEU A 197 3.60 3.21 -7.07
N GLY A 198 4.43 3.44 -6.06
CA GLY A 198 4.25 4.43 -5.02
C GLY A 198 5.33 4.28 -3.94
N GLY A 199 5.40 5.25 -3.06
CA GLY A 199 6.40 5.30 -2.01
C GLY A 199 6.18 6.44 -1.02
N CYS A 200 6.98 6.46 0.02
CA CYS A 200 6.95 7.47 1.06
C CYS A 200 8.34 7.74 1.64
N THR A 201 8.55 8.93 2.20
CA THR A 201 9.75 9.24 2.97
C THR A 201 9.73 8.54 4.33
N ALA A 202 10.86 7.97 4.72
CA ALA A 202 11.03 7.23 5.97
C ALA A 202 12.43 7.43 6.55
N ILE A 203 12.57 8.21 7.62
CA ILE A 203 13.87 8.47 8.25
C ILE A 203 14.29 7.28 9.12
N VAL A 204 14.76 6.21 8.48
CA VAL A 204 15.01 4.89 9.10
C VAL A 204 16.43 4.68 9.65
N ARG A 205 17.36 5.59 9.35
CA ARG A 205 18.79 5.42 9.61
C ARG A 205 19.17 5.88 11.02
N ASN A 206 20.00 5.11 11.71
CA ASN A 206 20.57 5.43 13.03
C ASN A 206 19.51 5.73 14.11
N LEU A 207 18.35 5.07 14.03
CA LEU A 207 17.33 5.15 15.07
C LEU A 207 17.74 4.32 16.31
N GLU A 208 17.43 4.85 17.49
CA GLU A 208 17.75 4.21 18.77
C GLU A 208 16.75 3.09 19.11
N HIS A 209 15.50 3.26 18.70
CA HIS A 209 14.41 2.30 18.86
C HIS A 209 14.31 1.30 17.69
N ASP A 210 13.44 0.32 17.85
CA ASP A 210 13.18 -0.71 16.84
C ASP A 210 12.41 -0.15 15.65
N THR A 211 12.79 -0.58 14.44
CA THR A 211 12.14 -0.19 13.19
C THR A 211 11.52 -1.38 12.48
N PHE A 212 10.26 -1.22 12.08
CA PHE A 212 9.49 -2.27 11.43
C PHE A 212 8.91 -1.80 10.09
N LEU A 213 8.86 -2.73 9.15
CA LEU A 213 8.18 -2.59 7.86
C LEU A 213 7.27 -3.78 7.66
N VAL A 214 6.02 -3.52 7.28
CA VAL A 214 5.03 -4.55 6.96
C VAL A 214 4.73 -4.51 5.48
N ILE A 215 4.80 -5.66 4.82
CA ILE A 215 4.30 -5.85 3.45
C ILE A 215 3.08 -6.77 3.55
N ARG A 216 1.91 -6.24 3.25
CA ARG A 216 0.65 -6.96 3.27
C ARG A 216 0.14 -7.13 1.84
N TYR A 217 -0.15 -8.36 1.46
CA TYR A 217 -0.81 -8.69 0.19
C TYR A 217 -2.10 -9.45 0.47
N VAL A 218 -3.24 -8.77 0.30
CA VAL A 218 -4.57 -9.31 0.61
C VAL A 218 -5.53 -8.92 -0.50
N LYS A 219 -6.36 -9.86 -0.99
CA LYS A 219 -7.42 -9.55 -1.99
C LYS A 219 -6.90 -8.69 -3.17
N ARG A 220 -5.70 -9.00 -3.70
CA ARG A 220 -5.00 -8.25 -4.78
C ARG A 220 -4.71 -6.77 -4.46
N ARG A 221 -4.58 -6.43 -3.19
CA ARG A 221 -4.14 -5.13 -2.70
C ARG A 221 -2.78 -5.28 -2.02
N LEU A 222 -1.83 -4.46 -2.43
CA LEU A 222 -0.51 -4.36 -1.82
C LEU A 222 -0.50 -3.15 -0.88
N THR A 223 -0.21 -3.39 0.39
CA THR A 223 -0.05 -2.34 1.38
C THR A 223 1.34 -2.46 2.01
N VAL A 224 2.05 -1.34 2.13
CA VAL A 224 3.31 -1.24 2.87
C VAL A 224 3.12 -0.27 4.02
N LEU A 225 3.38 -0.74 5.24
CA LEU A 225 3.26 0.03 6.48
C LEU A 225 4.62 0.14 7.17
N LEU A 226 4.83 1.22 7.90
CA LEU A 226 6.07 1.49 8.63
C LEU A 226 5.77 1.84 10.09
N ASP A 227 6.55 1.29 11.01
CA ASP A 227 6.68 1.77 12.39
C ASP A 227 8.15 2.12 12.62
N ILE A 228 8.44 3.42 12.53
CA ILE A 228 9.79 3.98 12.63
C ILE A 228 9.89 5.07 13.68
N ASP A 229 8.81 5.36 14.41
CA ASP A 229 8.75 6.38 15.46
C ASP A 229 8.89 5.75 16.86
N GLY A 230 8.93 4.41 16.95
CA GLY A 230 9.01 3.68 18.22
C GLY A 230 7.73 3.76 19.04
N LYS A 231 6.60 4.08 18.39
CA LYS A 231 5.29 4.27 19.03
C LYS A 231 4.40 3.04 18.92
N HIS A 232 4.82 2.01 18.19
CA HIS A 232 3.97 0.85 17.87
C HIS A 232 2.71 1.25 17.10
N GLU A 233 2.82 2.31 16.28
CA GLU A 233 1.76 2.81 15.42
C GLU A 233 2.19 2.67 13.96
N TRP A 234 1.39 1.94 13.18
CA TRP A 234 1.65 1.73 11.77
C TRP A 234 1.25 2.96 10.94
N ARG A 235 2.19 3.46 10.15
CA ARG A 235 1.96 4.54 9.17
C ARG A 235 1.90 3.97 7.76
N ASP A 236 0.87 4.33 7.01
CA ASP A 236 0.71 3.94 5.61
C ASP A 236 1.83 4.55 4.74
N CYS A 237 2.44 3.74 3.88
CA CYS A 237 3.47 4.17 2.93
C CYS A 237 3.06 3.94 1.48
N VAL A 238 2.61 2.72 1.17
CA VAL A 238 2.13 2.32 -0.16
C VAL A 238 0.80 1.62 0.03
N ASP A 239 -0.18 1.94 -0.79
CA ASP A 239 -1.49 1.27 -0.75
C ASP A 239 -2.12 1.20 -2.14
N ILE A 240 -1.87 0.08 -2.84
CA ILE A 240 -2.17 -0.07 -4.27
C ILE A 240 -3.09 -1.27 -4.48
N PRO A 241 -4.34 -1.06 -4.96
CA PRO A 241 -5.21 -2.13 -5.40
C PRO A 241 -4.84 -2.65 -6.79
N GLY A 242 -5.40 -3.81 -7.17
CA GLY A 242 -5.23 -4.35 -8.52
C GLY A 242 -3.84 -4.92 -8.78
N VAL A 243 -3.11 -5.30 -7.72
CA VAL A 243 -1.80 -5.96 -7.83
C VAL A 243 -2.02 -7.46 -7.94
N HIS A 244 -1.58 -8.05 -9.04
CA HIS A 244 -1.66 -9.49 -9.30
C HIS A 244 -0.28 -10.10 -9.15
N LEU A 245 -0.08 -10.93 -8.13
CA LEU A 245 1.18 -11.64 -7.90
C LEU A 245 0.97 -13.16 -8.08
N PRO A 246 1.79 -13.83 -8.91
CA PRO A 246 1.78 -15.28 -9.00
C PRO A 246 2.11 -15.95 -7.67
N ARG A 247 1.56 -17.14 -7.45
CA ARG A 247 1.97 -18.02 -6.35
C ARG A 247 3.22 -18.80 -6.72
N GLY A 248 3.93 -19.29 -5.72
CA GLY A 248 5.11 -20.13 -5.88
C GLY A 248 6.41 -19.35 -6.10
N TYR A 249 6.42 -18.04 -5.80
CA TYR A 249 7.64 -17.23 -5.82
C TYR A 249 8.33 -17.31 -4.46
N PHE A 250 9.55 -16.77 -4.38
CA PHE A 250 10.41 -16.84 -3.22
C PHE A 250 10.48 -15.50 -2.50
N PHE A 251 10.50 -15.57 -1.18
CA PHE A 251 10.86 -14.43 -0.35
C PHE A 251 12.37 -14.27 -0.30
N GLY A 252 12.83 -13.02 -0.28
CA GLY A 252 14.23 -12.71 -0.09
C GLY A 252 14.43 -11.30 0.39
N ILE A 253 15.63 -11.02 0.87
CA ILE A 253 16.06 -9.67 1.23
C ILE A 253 17.53 -9.52 0.87
N SER A 254 17.87 -8.40 0.25
CA SER A 254 19.23 -8.12 -0.22
C SER A 254 19.62 -6.69 0.07
N SER A 255 20.91 -6.43 0.20
CA SER A 255 21.48 -5.10 0.34
C SER A 255 22.77 -4.99 -0.46
N ALA A 256 23.09 -3.76 -0.87
CA ALA A 256 24.38 -3.39 -1.41
C ALA A 256 24.90 -2.10 -0.80
N THR A 257 26.21 -1.95 -0.81
CA THR A 257 26.94 -0.71 -0.52
C THR A 257 27.81 -0.36 -1.73
N GLY A 258 27.77 0.90 -2.15
CA GLY A 258 28.60 1.45 -3.23
C GLY A 258 29.87 2.12 -2.70
N ASP A 259 30.08 3.36 -3.13
CA ASP A 259 31.11 4.27 -2.59
C ASP A 259 30.78 4.75 -1.16
N LEU A 260 29.50 4.67 -0.79
CA LEU A 260 29.01 4.88 0.57
C LEU A 260 28.57 3.54 1.16
N SER A 261 28.50 3.50 2.49
CA SER A 261 28.17 2.29 3.20
C SER A 261 27.33 2.57 4.45
N ASP A 262 26.61 1.53 4.87
CA ASP A 262 25.95 1.40 6.15
C ASP A 262 25.89 -0.10 6.50
N ASN A 263 25.68 -0.41 7.77
CA ASN A 263 25.28 -1.75 8.17
C ASN A 263 23.78 -1.93 7.89
N HIS A 264 23.43 -3.04 7.26
CA HIS A 264 22.06 -3.42 6.97
C HIS A 264 21.73 -4.73 7.70
N ASP A 265 21.09 -4.60 8.86
CA ASP A 265 20.83 -5.71 9.78
C ASP A 265 19.35 -6.08 9.79
N ILE A 266 19.05 -7.38 9.66
CA ILE A 266 17.70 -7.95 9.74
C ILE A 266 17.58 -8.74 11.03
N ILE A 267 16.82 -8.22 11.97
CA ILE A 267 16.60 -8.84 13.28
C ILE A 267 15.56 -9.94 13.14
N SER A 268 14.45 -9.69 12.45
CA SER A 268 13.50 -10.74 12.12
C SER A 268 12.70 -10.46 10.86
N LEU A 269 12.29 -11.53 10.21
CA LEU A 269 11.31 -11.53 9.13
C LEU A 269 10.28 -12.59 9.49
N LYS A 270 9.04 -12.18 9.71
CA LYS A 270 7.94 -13.07 10.08
C LYS A 270 6.87 -13.00 9.02
N THR A 271 6.52 -14.14 8.45
CA THR A 271 5.44 -14.23 7.47
C THR A 271 4.22 -14.86 8.10
N TYR A 272 3.08 -14.21 7.97
CA TYR A 272 1.79 -14.66 8.45
C TYR A 272 0.90 -14.97 7.24
N GLN A 273 0.21 -16.11 7.30
CA GLN A 273 -0.94 -16.35 6.44
C GLN A 273 -2.14 -15.62 7.04
N LEU A 274 -2.85 -14.88 6.21
CA LEU A 274 -4.05 -14.17 6.60
C LEU A 274 -5.27 -14.98 6.13
N THR A 275 -6.20 -15.24 7.05
CA THR A 275 -7.47 -15.87 6.68
C THR A 275 -8.48 -14.78 6.39
N VAL A 276 -8.91 -14.71 5.13
CA VAL A 276 -9.78 -13.65 4.65
C VAL A 276 -10.97 -14.27 3.92
N ASP A 277 -12.16 -13.91 4.39
CA ASP A 277 -13.41 -14.35 3.79
C ASP A 277 -13.57 -13.76 2.39
N ARG A 278 -13.98 -14.62 1.45
CA ARG A 278 -14.20 -14.28 0.04
C ARG A 278 -15.57 -14.75 -0.40
N SER A 279 -16.21 -13.92 -1.21
CA SER A 279 -17.38 -14.32 -1.97
C SER A 279 -17.02 -15.32 -3.08
N MET A 280 -17.99 -16.12 -3.51
CA MET A 280 -17.83 -17.05 -4.64
C MET A 280 -17.46 -16.34 -5.95
N GLU A 281 -17.82 -15.06 -6.09
CA GLU A 281 -17.46 -14.24 -7.25
C GLU A 281 -15.99 -13.83 -7.23
N GLU A 282 -15.46 -13.46 -6.06
CA GLU A 282 -14.04 -13.16 -5.86
C GLU A 282 -13.17 -14.40 -6.09
N GLU A 283 -13.59 -15.57 -5.60
CA GLU A 283 -12.86 -16.82 -5.88
C GLU A 283 -12.79 -17.15 -7.37
N LYS A 284 -13.87 -16.91 -8.12
CA LYS A 284 -13.88 -17.11 -9.58
C LYS A 284 -13.05 -16.07 -10.33
N ARG A 285 -12.93 -14.86 -9.79
CA ARG A 285 -12.12 -13.76 -10.36
C ARG A 285 -10.64 -13.97 -10.10
N ASP A 286 -10.32 -14.53 -8.93
CA ASP A 286 -8.99 -14.91 -8.46
C ASP A 286 -8.48 -16.21 -9.11
N LYS A 287 -8.60 -16.31 -10.45
CA LYS A 287 -7.95 -17.36 -11.23
C LYS A 287 -6.43 -17.27 -11.08
N GLU A 288 -5.75 -18.35 -11.46
CA GLU A 288 -4.30 -18.41 -11.41
C GLU A 288 -3.65 -17.27 -12.20
N VAL A 289 -2.82 -16.51 -11.48
CA VAL A 289 -1.99 -15.44 -12.03
C VAL A 289 -0.65 -16.07 -12.42
N PHE A 290 -0.29 -16.00 -13.70
CA PHE A 290 0.97 -16.57 -14.21
C PHE A 290 2.10 -15.53 -14.26
N LEU A 291 1.78 -14.26 -14.42
CA LEU A 291 2.74 -13.16 -14.48
C LEU A 291 2.31 -12.00 -13.58
N PRO A 292 3.27 -11.30 -12.94
CA PRO A 292 2.98 -10.13 -12.15
C PRO A 292 2.45 -8.98 -13.03
N VAL A 293 1.33 -8.39 -12.64
CA VAL A 293 0.70 -7.26 -13.33
C VAL A 293 0.05 -6.34 -12.30
N VAL A 294 0.01 -5.04 -12.58
CA VAL A 294 -0.79 -4.08 -11.83
C VAL A 294 -1.83 -3.46 -12.75
N ASP A 295 -3.09 -3.51 -12.35
CA ASP A 295 -4.19 -2.91 -13.10
C ASP A 295 -3.98 -1.39 -13.25
N ASN A 296 -4.19 -0.86 -14.45
CA ASN A 296 -4.08 0.57 -14.76
C ASN A 296 -2.69 1.22 -14.49
N MET A 297 -1.61 0.44 -14.46
CA MET A 297 -0.26 1.00 -14.31
C MET A 297 0.11 1.85 -15.53
N LYS A 298 0.37 3.16 -15.30
CA LYS A 298 0.87 4.07 -16.33
C LYS A 298 2.38 3.91 -16.47
N LEU A 299 2.82 3.00 -17.32
CA LEU A 299 4.24 2.81 -17.60
C LEU A 299 4.77 3.93 -18.52
N PRO A 300 5.98 4.45 -18.28
CA PRO A 300 6.61 5.42 -19.18
C PRO A 300 6.84 4.78 -20.55
N GLY A 301 6.36 5.43 -21.61
CA GLY A 301 6.44 4.96 -22.99
C GLY A 301 5.18 4.29 -23.53
N MET A 302 4.19 3.97 -22.69
CA MET A 302 2.87 3.55 -23.17
C MET A 302 2.09 4.82 -23.56
N VAL A 303 2.14 5.18 -24.85
CA VAL A 303 1.23 6.17 -25.42
C VAL A 303 -0.17 5.61 -25.21
N THR A 304 -0.89 6.08 -24.19
CA THR A 304 -2.33 5.79 -24.09
C THR A 304 -2.92 6.22 -25.42
N PRO A 305 -3.59 5.33 -26.19
CA PRO A 305 -4.34 5.80 -27.34
C PRO A 305 -5.24 6.91 -26.82
N MET A 306 -5.07 8.12 -27.36
CA MET A 306 -5.85 9.29 -26.96
C MET A 306 -7.29 8.81 -26.84
N GLU A 307 -7.88 8.93 -25.64
CA GLU A 307 -9.26 8.52 -25.44
C GLU A 307 -10.07 9.15 -26.58
N PRO A 308 -10.83 8.36 -27.36
CA PRO A 308 -11.59 8.92 -28.46
C PRO A 308 -12.47 10.01 -27.88
N MET A 309 -12.17 11.27 -28.21
CA MET A 309 -12.92 12.39 -27.68
C MET A 309 -14.39 12.12 -27.93
N SER A 310 -15.21 12.23 -26.88
CA SER A 310 -16.66 12.08 -27.00
C SER A 310 -17.15 12.90 -28.19
N GLY A 311 -18.00 12.33 -29.04
CA GLY A 311 -18.45 13.00 -30.27
C GLY A 311 -19.04 14.39 -30.01
N LEU A 312 -19.57 14.61 -28.80
CA LEU A 312 -20.01 15.92 -28.31
C LEU A 312 -18.84 16.92 -28.16
N ALA A 313 -17.72 16.50 -27.56
CA ALA A 313 -16.54 17.34 -27.38
C ALA A 313 -15.93 17.75 -28.73
N LEU A 314 -15.84 16.81 -29.66
CA LEU A 314 -15.38 17.10 -31.04
C LEU A 314 -16.32 18.11 -31.72
N PHE A 315 -17.64 17.91 -31.62
CA PHE A 315 -18.63 18.82 -32.18
C PHE A 315 -18.52 20.23 -31.58
N LEU A 316 -18.37 20.36 -30.26
CA LEU A 316 -18.24 21.66 -29.59
C LEU A 316 -16.97 22.39 -30.01
N ILE A 317 -15.83 21.70 -30.09
CA ILE A 317 -14.55 22.30 -30.52
C ILE A 317 -14.69 22.84 -31.95
N VAL A 318 -15.22 22.04 -32.86
CA VAL A 318 -15.41 22.45 -34.26
C VAL A 318 -16.40 23.62 -34.35
N PHE A 319 -17.52 23.54 -33.63
CA PHE A 319 -18.54 24.59 -33.62
C PHE A 319 -17.98 25.94 -33.12
N PHE A 320 -17.31 25.95 -31.96
CA PHE A 320 -16.73 27.18 -31.41
C PHE A 320 -15.59 27.72 -32.28
N SER A 321 -14.79 26.86 -32.91
CA SER A 321 -13.75 27.30 -33.85
C SER A 321 -14.35 28.01 -35.08
N LEU A 322 -15.45 27.49 -35.61
CA LEU A 322 -16.12 28.06 -36.78
C LEU A 322 -16.81 29.38 -36.44
N VAL A 323 -17.45 29.46 -35.27
CA VAL A 323 -18.02 30.72 -34.74
C VAL A 323 -16.93 31.78 -34.55
N ALA A 324 -15.76 31.40 -34.00
CA ALA A 324 -14.65 32.31 -33.81
C ALA A 324 -14.09 32.84 -35.14
N ILE A 325 -14.00 31.99 -36.16
CA ILE A 325 -13.57 32.39 -37.52
C ILE A 325 -14.56 33.37 -38.13
N VAL A 326 -15.87 33.09 -38.07
CA VAL A 326 -16.91 34.00 -38.58
C VAL A 326 -16.85 35.35 -37.86
N PHE A 327 -16.70 35.33 -36.54
CA PHE A 327 -16.58 36.55 -35.75
C PHE A 327 -15.34 37.36 -36.14
N ALA A 328 -14.19 36.71 -36.32
CA ALA A 328 -12.96 37.36 -36.77
C ALA A 328 -13.10 37.99 -38.17
N ILE A 329 -13.80 37.32 -39.09
CA ILE A 329 -14.09 37.85 -40.44
C ILE A 329 -14.98 39.09 -40.34
N VAL A 330 -16.06 39.05 -39.55
CA VAL A 330 -16.97 40.19 -39.37
C VAL A 330 -16.24 41.39 -38.78
N VAL A 331 -15.45 41.17 -37.72
CA VAL A 331 -14.62 42.24 -37.12
C VAL A 331 -13.61 42.77 -38.14
N GLY A 332 -12.96 41.89 -38.91
CA GLY A 332 -12.04 42.26 -39.98
C GLY A 332 -12.69 43.15 -41.04
N VAL A 333 -13.90 42.81 -41.50
CA VAL A 333 -14.67 43.62 -42.47
C VAL A 333 -15.06 44.97 -41.89
N ILE A 334 -15.50 45.02 -40.63
CA ILE A 334 -15.85 46.29 -39.96
C ILE A 334 -14.62 47.19 -39.84
N VAL A 335 -13.48 46.63 -39.42
CA VAL A 335 -12.22 47.37 -39.31
C VAL A 335 -11.73 47.85 -40.67
N TYR A 336 -11.82 47.00 -41.70
CA TYR A 336 -11.43 47.35 -43.06
C TYR A 336 -12.29 48.48 -43.64
N ASN A 337 -13.61 48.42 -43.47
CA ASN A 337 -14.51 49.48 -43.92
C ASN A 337 -14.26 50.80 -43.17
N LYS A 338 -14.02 50.74 -41.86
CA LYS A 338 -13.69 51.92 -41.05
C LYS A 338 -12.33 52.52 -41.40
N TRP A 339 -11.37 51.69 -41.80
CA TRP A 339 -10.08 52.12 -42.32
C TRP A 339 -10.22 52.80 -43.68
N GLN A 340 -11.00 52.23 -44.62
CA GLN A 340 -11.32 52.84 -45.91
C GLN A 340 -11.97 54.24 -45.77
N GLU A 341 -12.92 54.40 -44.83
CA GLU A 341 -13.54 55.71 -44.55
C GLU A 341 -12.55 56.74 -43.99
N ARG A 342 -11.60 56.33 -43.14
CA ARG A 342 -10.54 57.23 -42.63
C ARG A 342 -9.54 57.59 -43.71
N SER A 343 -9.12 56.65 -44.55
CA SER A 343 -8.18 56.89 -45.65
C SER A 343 -8.77 57.83 -46.71
N ARG A 344 -10.09 57.74 -46.99
CA ARG A 344 -10.79 58.70 -47.87
C ARG A 344 -10.88 60.12 -47.31
N LYS A 345 -10.83 60.31 -45.98
CA LYS A 345 -10.87 61.63 -45.33
C LYS A 345 -9.51 62.33 -45.27
N HIS A 346 -8.41 61.67 -45.63
CA HIS A 346 -7.07 62.26 -45.68
C HIS A 346 -6.70 62.85 -47.06
N PHE A 347 -7.59 62.75 -48.04
CA PHE A 347 -7.37 63.20 -49.42
C PHE A 347 -8.27 64.37 -49.86
N TYR A 348 -9.02 64.98 -48.92
CA TYR A 348 -9.80 66.20 -49.14
C TYR A 348 -9.36 67.31 -48.20
#